data_AF-A0A8C4QZW4-F1
#
_entry.id   AF-A0A8C4QZW4-F1
#
_cell.length_a   1.000
_cell.length_b   1.000
_cell.length_c   1.000
_cell.angle_alpha   90.00
_cell.angle_beta   90.00
_cell.angle_gamma   90.00
#
_symmetry.space_group_name_H-M   'P 1'
#
loop_
_entity.id
_entity.type
_entity.pdbx_description
1 polymer ?
#
loop_
_entity_poly.entity_id
_entity_poly.type
_entity_poly.pdbx_seq_one_letter_code
_entity_poly.pdbx_strand_id
1 'polypeptide(L)'
;MPRTMRHRGMDIGFITVELNLIRATSTIPAKAACGSRHVPCTRTNRPPPPGTVKQLHVTDRTTAREVVCALLARFTTQEHRWRHYALYARSKSPAQVSLYRLADADVPLSLQLRAGLESSPRSFVVQENEYGDVLWEAFSLPELSNFLHILTREEEEQLERLKGRYENYREQLSLALQKNLIA
;
A
#
# COMPACT_ATOMS: atom_id res chain seq x y z
N MET A 1 -9.76 18.87 -25.86
CA MET A 1 -10.80 19.49 -25.01
C MET A 1 -10.18 19.76 -23.65
N PRO A 2 -10.29 20.97 -23.08
CA PRO A 2 -9.80 21.21 -21.73
C PRO A 2 -10.59 20.31 -20.77
N ARG A 3 -9.89 19.38 -20.12
CA ARG A 3 -10.47 18.44 -19.14
C ARG A 3 -10.74 19.09 -17.79
N THR A 4 -10.43 20.38 -17.68
CA THR A 4 -10.54 21.18 -16.48
C THR A 4 -11.37 22.43 -16.74
N MET A 5 -12.23 22.75 -15.77
CA MET A 5 -13.08 23.93 -15.75
C MET A 5 -12.81 24.68 -14.46
N ARG A 6 -12.58 25.98 -14.55
CA ARG A 6 -12.48 26.85 -13.38
C ARG A 6 -13.87 27.28 -12.94
N HIS A 7 -14.27 26.92 -11.73
CA HIS A 7 -15.58 27.25 -11.17
C HIS A 7 -15.42 27.84 -9.77
N ARG A 8 -15.96 29.05 -9.53
CA ARG A 8 -15.89 29.77 -8.24
C ARG A 8 -14.46 29.93 -7.69
N GLY A 9 -13.49 30.16 -8.59
CA GLY A 9 -12.07 30.31 -8.23
C GLY A 9 -11.33 28.99 -7.97
N MET A 10 -12.00 27.86 -8.14
CA MET A 10 -11.47 26.51 -7.93
C MET A 10 -11.34 25.79 -9.27
N ASP A 11 -10.22 25.11 -9.51
CA ASP A 11 -10.08 24.26 -10.69
C ASP A 11 -10.73 22.90 -10.42
N ILE A 12 -11.59 22.48 -11.34
CA ILE A 12 -12.31 21.21 -11.27
C ILE A 12 -11.99 20.41 -12.53
N GLY A 13 -11.76 19.12 -12.39
CA GLY A 13 -11.36 18.30 -13.52
C GLY A 13 -11.54 16.81 -13.31
N PHE A 14 -11.02 16.05 -14.25
CA PHE A 14 -11.04 14.60 -14.21
C PHE A 14 -9.65 14.01 -14.02
N ILE A 15 -9.53 13.07 -13.10
CA ILE A 15 -8.36 12.20 -12.96
C ILE A 15 -8.73 10.77 -13.33
N THR A 16 -7.77 10.02 -13.86
CA THR A 16 -7.96 8.61 -14.21
C THR A 16 -7.13 7.74 -13.29
N VAL A 17 -7.81 6.88 -12.54
CA VAL A 17 -7.21 6.04 -11.48
C VAL A 17 -7.38 4.57 -11.82
N GLU A 18 -6.28 3.84 -11.91
CA GLU A 18 -6.27 2.38 -12.02
C GLU A 18 -6.31 1.75 -10.62
N LEU A 19 -7.20 0.78 -10.41
CA LEU A 19 -7.35 0.07 -9.15
C LEU A 19 -6.59 -1.25 -9.22
N ASN A 20 -5.50 -1.34 -8.46
CA ASN A 20 -4.70 -2.55 -8.27
C ASN A 20 -4.90 -3.07 -6.84
N LEU A 21 -6.10 -3.58 -6.57
CA LEU A 21 -6.52 -4.06 -5.25
C LEU A 21 -6.36 -5.58 -5.21
N ILE A 22 -5.14 -6.07 -5.02
CA ILE A 22 -4.90 -7.50 -4.82
C ILE A 22 -5.19 -7.83 -3.35
N ARG A 23 -6.02 -8.84 -3.09
CA ARG A 23 -5.96 -9.56 -1.82
C ARG A 23 -6.07 -11.04 -2.11
N ALA A 24 -5.22 -11.83 -1.44
CA ALA A 24 -5.48 -13.24 -1.27
C ALA A 24 -6.87 -13.37 -0.65
N THR A 25 -7.80 -14.00 -1.37
CA THR A 25 -8.98 -14.57 -0.74
C THR A 25 -8.46 -15.52 0.31
N SER A 26 -8.54 -15.14 1.59
CA SER A 26 -8.57 -16.15 2.65
C SER A 26 -9.84 -16.96 2.38
N THR A 27 -9.68 -18.04 1.62
CA THR A 27 -10.65 -19.11 1.55
C THR A 27 -10.63 -19.79 2.90
N ILE A 28 -11.29 -19.18 3.89
CA ILE A 28 -11.87 -19.99 4.95
C ILE A 28 -12.98 -20.77 4.24
N PRO A 29 -12.90 -22.10 4.14
CA PRO A 29 -13.97 -22.87 3.54
C PRO A 29 -15.23 -22.64 4.39
N ALA A 30 -16.23 -21.99 3.79
CA ALA A 30 -17.54 -21.81 4.39
C ALA A 30 -18.20 -23.19 4.52
N LYS A 31 -17.95 -23.87 5.64
CA LYS A 31 -18.80 -24.97 6.10
C LYS A 31 -19.82 -24.41 7.09
N ALA A 32 -21.08 -24.55 6.69
CA ALA A 32 -22.30 -24.58 7.48
C ALA A 32 -22.77 -23.28 8.17
N ALA A 33 -23.77 -22.64 7.57
CA ALA A 33 -25.12 -22.54 8.14
C ALA A 33 -26.07 -21.86 7.16
N CYS A 34 -26.97 -22.65 6.56
CA CYS A 34 -28.19 -22.16 5.93
C CYS A 34 -29.16 -21.74 7.04
N GLY A 35 -29.77 -20.55 6.93
CA GLY A 35 -30.87 -20.16 7.80
C GLY A 35 -31.36 -18.72 7.65
N SER A 36 -32.44 -18.56 6.87
CA SER A 36 -33.44 -17.48 6.95
C SER A 36 -33.26 -16.18 6.14
N ARG A 37 -34.11 -16.10 5.10
CA ARG A 37 -34.97 -14.99 4.64
C ARG A 37 -34.52 -13.52 4.84
N HIS A 38 -34.41 -12.86 3.69
CA HIS A 38 -34.84 -11.47 3.41
C HIS A 38 -34.00 -10.30 3.94
N VAL A 39 -32.90 -9.97 3.24
CA VAL A 39 -32.62 -8.62 2.66
C VAL A 39 -31.64 -8.82 1.49
N PRO A 40 -31.91 -8.38 0.24
CA PRO A 40 -30.86 -8.32 -0.76
C PRO A 40 -29.98 -7.09 -0.47
N CYS A 41 -29.13 -7.19 0.55
CA CYS A 41 -27.97 -6.33 0.66
C CYS A 41 -26.92 -6.82 -0.34
N THR A 42 -27.18 -6.67 -1.64
CA THR A 42 -26.24 -6.94 -2.73
C THR A 42 -25.17 -5.85 -2.79
N ARG A 43 -24.50 -5.59 -1.66
CA ARG A 43 -23.25 -4.84 -1.66
C ARG A 43 -22.15 -5.87 -1.83
N THR A 44 -21.78 -6.12 -3.08
CA THR A 44 -20.67 -7.00 -3.43
C THR A 44 -19.39 -6.42 -2.85
N ASN A 45 -19.04 -6.82 -1.62
CA ASN A 45 -17.76 -6.52 -0.95
C ASN A 45 -16.55 -7.16 -1.66
N ARG A 46 -16.71 -7.55 -2.93
CA ARG A 46 -15.65 -8.12 -3.75
C ARG A 46 -14.85 -6.96 -4.36
N PRO A 47 -13.52 -6.94 -4.20
CA PRO A 47 -12.70 -5.96 -4.89
C PRO A 47 -12.92 -6.06 -6.41
N PRO A 48 -12.81 -4.94 -7.13
CA PRO A 48 -12.89 -4.95 -8.59
C PRO A 48 -11.74 -5.78 -9.17
N PRO A 49 -11.89 -6.33 -10.39
CA PRO A 49 -10.80 -7.04 -11.04
C PRO A 49 -9.55 -6.12 -11.15
N PRO A 50 -8.34 -6.68 -11.03
CA PRO A 50 -7.11 -5.89 -11.12
C PRO A 50 -7.04 -5.16 -12.45
N GLY A 51 -6.57 -3.91 -12.43
CA GLY A 51 -6.51 -3.06 -13.62
C GLY A 51 -7.83 -2.36 -13.95
N THR A 52 -8.83 -2.41 -13.06
CA THR A 52 -10.06 -1.62 -13.23
C THR A 52 -9.74 -0.14 -13.24
N VAL A 53 -10.13 0.57 -14.29
CA VAL A 53 -9.89 2.02 -14.41
C VAL A 53 -11.16 2.78 -14.04
N LYS A 54 -11.02 3.80 -13.21
CA LYS A 54 -12.09 4.74 -12.86
C LYS A 54 -11.68 6.16 -13.19
N GLN A 55 -12.58 6.88 -13.84
CA GLN A 55 -12.46 8.32 -14.02
C GLN A 55 -13.22 9.01 -12.88
N LEU A 56 -12.55 9.88 -12.14
CA LEU A 56 -13.10 10.59 -11.01
C LEU A 56 -13.18 12.08 -11.32
N HIS A 57 -14.28 12.69 -10.92
CA HIS A 57 -14.43 14.14 -10.92
C HIS A 57 -13.91 14.68 -9.58
N VAL A 58 -12.88 15.50 -9.63
CA VAL A 58 -12.15 16.00 -8.45
C VAL A 58 -11.89 17.50 -8.58
N THR A 59 -11.53 18.11 -7.47
CA THR A 59 -11.19 19.53 -7.37
C THR A 59 -9.69 19.69 -7.09
N ASP A 60 -9.16 20.89 -7.27
CA ASP A 60 -7.79 21.28 -6.90
C ASP A 60 -7.53 21.33 -5.37
N ARG A 61 -8.50 20.87 -4.57
CA ARG A 61 -8.39 20.66 -3.13
C ARG A 61 -8.57 19.20 -2.71
N THR A 62 -9.02 18.35 -3.63
CA THR A 62 -9.27 16.95 -3.32
C THR A 62 -7.94 16.25 -3.07
N THR A 63 -7.76 15.73 -1.87
CA THR A 63 -6.47 15.12 -1.46
C THR A 63 -6.34 13.68 -1.94
N ALA A 64 -5.11 13.17 -2.01
CA ALA A 64 -4.83 11.78 -2.34
C ALA A 64 -5.55 10.83 -1.37
N ARG A 65 -5.58 11.17 -0.08
CA ARG A 65 -6.32 10.41 0.94
C ARG A 65 -7.82 10.38 0.66
N GLU A 66 -8.43 11.50 0.31
CA GLU A 66 -9.85 11.58 -0.04
C GLU A 66 -10.17 10.71 -1.27
N VAL A 67 -9.29 10.72 -2.28
CA VAL A 67 -9.44 9.87 -3.47
C VAL A 67 -9.42 8.39 -3.09
N VAL A 68 -8.44 7.95 -2.28
CA VAL A 68 -8.33 6.56 -1.82
C VAL A 68 -9.57 6.17 -0.99
N CYS A 69 -9.97 7.01 -0.04
CA CYS A 69 -11.15 6.77 0.80
C CYS A 69 -12.42 6.66 -0.04
N ALA A 70 -12.66 7.59 -0.97
CA ALA A 70 -13.85 7.59 -1.82
C ALA A 70 -13.91 6.39 -2.77
N LEU A 71 -12.76 5.96 -3.30
CA LEU A 71 -12.66 4.77 -4.15
C LEU A 71 -12.95 3.49 -3.38
N LEU A 72 -12.43 3.37 -2.16
CA LEU A 72 -12.52 2.16 -1.34
C LEU A 72 -13.79 2.05 -0.52
N ALA A 73 -14.48 3.16 -0.21
CA ALA A 73 -15.75 3.18 0.51
C ALA A 73 -16.81 2.25 -0.13
N ARG A 74 -16.75 2.04 -1.45
CA ARG A 74 -17.66 1.15 -2.17
C ARG A 74 -17.29 -0.32 -2.09
N PHE A 75 -16.05 -0.65 -1.71
CA PHE A 75 -15.50 -2.01 -1.72
C PHE A 75 -15.16 -2.54 -0.32
N THR A 76 -15.14 -1.67 0.69
CA THR A 76 -14.72 -2.04 2.05
C THR A 76 -15.80 -1.64 3.05
N THR A 77 -16.36 -2.61 3.78
CA THR A 77 -17.21 -2.37 4.96
C THR A 77 -16.40 -2.10 6.23
N GLN A 78 -15.09 -2.35 6.19
CA GLN A 78 -14.18 -2.15 7.30
C GLN A 78 -13.59 -0.73 7.21
N GLU A 79 -14.07 0.17 8.07
CA GLU A 79 -13.73 1.61 8.18
C GLU A 79 -12.23 1.92 8.14
N HIS A 80 -11.34 0.96 8.37
CA HIS A 80 -9.89 1.17 8.44
C HIS A 80 -9.12 0.54 7.28
N ARG A 81 -9.79 -0.16 6.36
CA ARG A 81 -9.12 -0.91 5.30
C ARG A 81 -8.44 -0.01 4.27
N TRP A 82 -8.92 1.22 4.08
CA TRP A 82 -8.28 2.21 3.19
C TRP A 82 -6.86 2.58 3.63
N ARG A 83 -6.50 2.38 4.91
CA ARG A 83 -5.16 2.68 5.45
C ARG A 83 -4.06 1.81 4.86
N HIS A 84 -4.40 0.65 4.30
CA HIS A 84 -3.45 -0.23 3.63
C HIS A 84 -3.19 0.18 2.18
N TYR A 85 -3.89 1.18 1.65
CA TYR A 85 -3.79 1.58 0.25
C TYR A 85 -3.23 2.99 0.14
N ALA A 86 -2.46 3.22 -0.91
CA ALA A 86 -1.95 4.53 -1.25
C ALA A 86 -2.24 4.86 -2.71
N LEU A 87 -2.29 6.15 -3.01
CA LEU A 87 -2.36 6.66 -4.37
C LEU A 87 -0.93 6.85 -4.90
N TYR A 88 -0.67 6.31 -6.07
CA TYR A 88 0.59 6.45 -6.78
C TYR A 88 0.36 7.23 -8.06
N ALA A 89 1.30 8.11 -8.41
CA ALA A 89 1.32 8.79 -9.68
C ALA A 89 2.29 8.11 -10.64
N ARG A 90 1.91 8.05 -11.91
CA ARG A 90 2.70 7.44 -12.97
C ARG A 90 3.57 8.49 -13.65
N SER A 91 4.88 8.30 -13.60
CA SER A 91 5.83 9.09 -14.39
C SER A 91 6.24 8.32 -15.64
N LYS A 92 6.26 8.99 -16.79
CA LYS A 92 6.77 8.44 -18.04
C LYS A 92 8.18 8.99 -18.25
N SER A 93 9.19 8.17 -18.04
CA SER A 93 10.52 8.43 -18.59
C SER A 93 10.59 7.81 -20.00
N PRO A 94 11.46 8.30 -20.90
CA PRO A 94 11.59 7.76 -22.25
C PRO A 94 11.98 6.27 -22.29
N ALA A 95 12.56 5.73 -21.21
CA ALA A 95 12.97 4.34 -21.10
C ALA A 95 12.02 3.47 -20.26
N GLN A 96 11.28 4.05 -19.30
CA GLN A 96 10.51 3.29 -18.33
C GLN A 96 9.33 4.08 -17.73
N VAL A 97 8.28 3.34 -17.38
CA VAL A 97 7.18 3.85 -16.56
C VAL A 97 7.49 3.56 -15.09
N SER A 98 7.61 4.61 -14.27
CA SER A 98 7.78 4.48 -12.82
C SER A 98 6.53 4.94 -12.07
N LEU A 99 6.34 4.38 -10.88
CA LEU A 99 5.31 4.81 -9.93
C LEU A 99 6.00 5.47 -8.74
N TYR A 100 5.45 6.58 -8.27
CA TYR A 100 5.86 7.20 -7.01
C TYR A 100 4.62 7.43 -6.13
N ARG A 101 4.78 7.17 -4.84
CA ARG A 101 3.71 7.34 -3.85
C ARG A 101 3.43 8.83 -3.65
N LEU A 102 2.14 9.17 -3.59
CA LEU A 102 1.69 10.50 -3.19
C LEU A 102 1.53 10.55 -1.68
N ALA A 103 1.88 11.69 -1.09
CA ALA A 103 1.55 11.98 0.29
C ALA A 103 0.02 12.12 0.45
N ASP A 104 -0.51 11.80 1.62
CA ASP A 104 -1.95 11.87 1.89
C ASP A 104 -2.54 13.26 1.60
N ALA A 105 -1.75 14.32 1.82
CA ALA A 105 -2.11 15.72 1.60
C ALA A 105 -1.89 16.21 0.17
N ASP A 106 -1.25 15.41 -0.71
CA ASP A 106 -1.05 15.81 -2.10
C ASP A 106 -2.38 15.93 -2.82
N VAL A 107 -2.47 16.87 -3.77
CA VAL A 107 -3.67 17.10 -4.58
C VAL A 107 -3.45 16.54 -5.98
N PRO A 108 -4.08 15.40 -6.35
CA PRO A 108 -3.81 14.73 -7.63
C PRO A 108 -4.15 15.58 -8.85
N LEU A 109 -5.21 16.39 -8.80
CA LEU A 109 -5.57 17.27 -9.92
C LEU A 109 -4.49 18.32 -10.19
N SER A 110 -3.99 18.98 -9.14
CA SER A 110 -2.92 19.98 -9.24
C SER A 110 -1.63 19.37 -9.77
N LEU A 111 -1.31 18.14 -9.36
CA LEU A 111 -0.18 17.39 -9.90
C LEU A 111 -0.37 17.04 -11.38
N GLN A 112 -1.57 16.62 -11.78
CA GLN A 112 -1.88 16.28 -13.16
C GLN A 112 -1.72 17.49 -14.09
N LEU A 113 -2.21 18.66 -13.65
CA LEU A 113 -2.12 19.92 -14.39
C LEU A 113 -0.68 20.41 -14.53
N ARG A 114 0.10 20.37 -13.44
CA ARG A 114 1.50 20.82 -13.44
C ARG A 114 2.43 19.91 -14.25
N ALA A 115 2.22 18.59 -14.16
CA ALA A 115 3.08 17.61 -14.81
C ALA A 115 2.67 17.30 -16.27
N GLY A 116 1.61 17.92 -16.78
CA GLY A 116 1.09 17.63 -18.13
C GLY A 116 0.57 16.19 -18.28
N LEU A 117 0.18 15.56 -17.16
CA LEU A 117 -0.28 14.16 -17.13
C LEU A 117 -1.69 13.97 -17.71
N GLU A 118 -2.36 15.05 -18.14
CA GLU A 118 -3.68 15.09 -18.78
C GLU A 118 -3.83 14.16 -20.01
N SER A 119 -2.71 13.84 -20.67
CA SER A 119 -2.66 12.96 -21.84
C SER A 119 -2.51 11.47 -21.47
N SER A 120 -2.26 11.14 -20.20
CA SER A 120 -2.08 9.76 -19.77
C SER A 120 -3.42 9.08 -19.47
N PRO A 121 -3.75 7.94 -20.12
CA PRO A 121 -4.99 7.22 -19.84
C PRO A 121 -5.01 6.54 -18.46
N ARG A 122 -3.90 6.55 -17.72
CA ARG A 122 -3.75 5.98 -16.36
C ARG A 122 -2.73 6.81 -15.58
N SER A 123 -3.08 8.05 -15.28
CA SER A 123 -2.18 8.99 -14.56
C SER A 123 -1.92 8.55 -13.12
N PHE A 124 -2.88 7.87 -12.49
CA PHE A 124 -2.78 7.40 -11.11
C PHE A 124 -3.12 5.93 -10.94
N VAL A 125 -2.61 5.32 -9.87
CA VAL A 125 -2.87 3.94 -9.47
C VAL A 125 -3.14 3.89 -7.97
N VAL A 126 -4.19 3.19 -7.54
CA VAL A 126 -4.37 2.82 -6.13
C VAL A 126 -3.87 1.39 -5.96
N GLN A 127 -2.92 1.19 -5.05
CA GLN A 127 -2.35 -0.13 -4.73
C GLN A 127 -2.15 -0.26 -3.21
N GLU A 128 -2.10 -1.52 -2.74
CA GLU A 128 -1.70 -1.82 -1.37
C GLU A 128 -0.28 -1.32 -1.11
N ASN A 129 -0.03 -0.72 0.04
CA ASN A 129 1.26 -0.14 0.39
C ASN A 129 2.25 -1.27 0.70
N GLU A 130 2.99 -1.72 -0.32
CA GLU A 130 3.99 -2.79 -0.20
C GLU A 130 5.28 -2.32 0.51
N TYR A 131 5.53 -1.01 0.61
CA TYR A 131 6.78 -0.45 1.15
C TYR A 131 6.53 0.71 2.14
N GLY A 132 6.60 0.39 3.45
CA GLY A 132 7.43 1.18 4.36
C GLY A 132 6.74 2.04 5.41
N ASP A 133 5.69 2.79 5.10
CA ASP A 133 5.06 3.64 6.14
C ASP A 133 3.93 2.90 6.82
N VAL A 134 4.29 2.12 7.82
CA VAL A 134 3.33 1.66 8.83
C VAL A 134 2.80 2.91 9.53
N LEU A 135 1.51 3.20 9.37
CA LEU A 135 0.84 4.27 10.10
C LEU A 135 0.74 3.86 11.57
N TRP A 136 1.79 4.07 12.36
CA TRP A 136 1.86 3.63 13.76
C TRP A 136 0.74 4.25 14.63
N GLU A 137 0.32 5.47 14.30
CA GLU A 137 -0.82 6.15 14.94
C GLU A 137 -2.17 5.43 14.74
N ALA A 138 -2.25 4.49 13.78
CA ALA A 138 -3.45 3.72 13.49
C ALA A 138 -3.69 2.54 14.44
N PHE A 139 -2.69 2.17 15.25
CA PHE A 139 -2.72 1.03 16.15
C PHE A 139 -2.98 1.48 17.59
N SER A 140 -3.68 0.63 18.34
CA SER A 140 -3.90 0.84 19.77
C SER A 140 -2.61 0.63 20.57
N LEU A 141 -2.51 1.22 21.76
CA LEU A 141 -1.35 1.05 22.64
C LEU A 141 -1.00 -0.43 22.91
N PRO A 142 -1.97 -1.34 23.15
CA PRO A 142 -1.66 -2.77 23.30
C PRO A 142 -1.07 -3.41 22.04
N GLU A 143 -1.56 -3.04 20.86
CA GLU A 143 -1.03 -3.54 19.59
C GLU A 143 0.41 -3.05 19.35
N LEU A 144 0.67 -1.77 19.61
CA LEU A 144 2.02 -1.21 19.57
C LEU A 144 2.97 -1.90 20.54
N SER A 145 2.51 -2.15 21.78
CA SER A 145 3.30 -2.90 22.77
C SER A 145 3.61 -4.33 22.30
N ASN A 146 2.66 -4.98 21.61
CA ASN A 146 2.88 -6.31 21.06
C ASN A 146 3.91 -6.29 19.92
N PHE A 147 3.85 -5.30 19.03
CA PHE A 147 4.86 -5.13 17.97
C PHE A 147 6.27 -4.94 18.55
N LEU A 148 6.40 -4.09 19.59
CA LEU A 148 7.68 -3.93 20.27
C LEU A 148 8.18 -5.25 20.86
N HIS A 149 7.30 -6.01 21.50
CA HIS A 149 7.68 -7.30 22.07
C HIS A 149 8.15 -8.32 21.02
N ILE A 150 7.46 -8.39 19.88
CA ILE A 150 7.85 -9.26 18.75
C ILE A 150 9.23 -8.83 18.23
N LEU A 151 9.43 -7.52 18.00
CA LEU A 151 10.69 -7.00 17.49
C LEU A 151 11.86 -7.27 18.45
N THR A 152 11.66 -7.11 19.75
CA THR A 152 12.68 -7.45 20.75
C THR A 152 13.07 -8.93 20.69
N ARG A 153 12.08 -9.83 20.60
CA ARG A 153 12.38 -11.27 20.46
C ARG A 153 13.11 -11.59 19.16
N GLU A 154 12.70 -10.97 18.05
CA GLU A 154 13.37 -11.16 16.76
C GLU A 154 14.83 -10.67 16.81
N GLU A 155 15.08 -9.52 17.44
CA GLU A 155 16.43 -8.97 17.61
C GLU A 155 17.33 -9.89 18.45
N GLU A 156 16.81 -10.40 19.57
CA GLU A 156 17.52 -11.37 20.42
C GLU A 156 17.89 -12.63 19.63
N GLU A 157 16.95 -13.21 18.87
CA GLU A 157 17.24 -14.36 18.03
C GLU A 157 18.28 -14.07 16.94
N GLN A 158 18.26 -12.87 16.35
CA GLN A 158 19.28 -12.47 15.36
C GLN A 158 20.66 -12.35 15.98
N LEU A 159 20.75 -11.76 17.18
CA LEU A 159 21.99 -11.65 17.93
C LEU A 159 22.56 -13.02 18.28
N GLU A 160 21.73 -13.96 18.74
CA GLU A 160 22.17 -15.33 19.02
C GLU A 160 22.68 -16.03 17.76
N ARG A 161 21.97 -15.92 16.63
CA ARG A 161 22.42 -16.47 15.35
C ARG A 161 23.75 -15.87 14.91
N LEU A 162 23.94 -14.57 15.10
CA LEU A 162 25.18 -13.86 14.78
C LEU A 162 26.34 -14.34 15.66
N LYS A 163 26.13 -14.39 16.98
CA LYS A 163 27.13 -14.90 17.93
C LYS A 163 27.56 -16.31 17.59
N GLY A 164 26.62 -17.22 17.33
CA GLY A 164 26.93 -18.59 16.94
C GLY A 164 27.74 -18.69 15.64
N ARG A 165 27.46 -17.83 14.64
CA ARG A 165 28.28 -17.76 13.42
C ARG A 165 29.70 -17.27 13.71
N TYR A 166 29.85 -16.24 14.54
CA TYR A 166 31.16 -15.72 14.92
C TYR A 166 31.97 -16.73 15.74
N GLU A 167 31.35 -17.46 16.66
CA GLU A 167 31.99 -18.51 17.44
C GLU A 167 32.51 -19.64 16.55
N ASN A 168 31.65 -20.15 15.66
CA ASN A 168 32.04 -21.21 14.72
C ASN A 168 33.18 -20.74 13.79
N TYR A 169 33.10 -19.50 13.28
CA TYR A 169 34.17 -18.95 12.45
C TYR A 169 35.48 -18.79 13.22
N ARG A 170 35.42 -18.36 14.49
CA ARG A 170 36.58 -18.23 15.37
C ARG A 170 37.23 -19.59 15.68
N GLU A 171 36.44 -20.63 15.90
CA GLU A 171 36.93 -22.00 16.08
C GLU A 171 37.65 -22.51 14.84
N GLN A 172 37.05 -22.35 13.66
CA GLN A 172 37.66 -22.74 12.39
C GLN A 172 38.99 -22.04 12.14
N LEU A 173 39.07 -20.73 12.42
CA LEU A 173 40.31 -19.97 12.34
C LEU A 173 41.37 -20.50 13.31
N SER A 174 40.99 -20.81 14.55
CA SER A 174 41.92 -21.32 15.55
C SER A 174 42.52 -22.68 15.14
N LEU A 175 41.69 -23.57 14.59
CA LEU A 175 42.12 -24.87 14.08
C LEU A 175 43.04 -24.72 12.86
N ALA A 176 42.76 -23.78 11.97
CA ALA A 176 43.61 -23.51 10.81
C ALA A 176 44.98 -22.96 11.24
N LEU A 177 45.03 -22.09 12.24
CA LEU A 177 46.27 -21.57 12.80
C LEU A 177 47.09 -22.67 13.49
N GLN A 178 46.46 -23.53 14.28
CA GLN A 178 47.13 -24.66 14.93
C GLN A 178 47.71 -25.66 13.90
N LYS A 179 46.97 -25.98 12.84
CA LYS A 179 47.46 -26.86 11.77
C LYS A 179 48.67 -26.29 11.03
N ASN A 180 48.73 -24.97 10.81
CA ASN A 180 49.88 -24.30 10.20
C ASN A 180 51.11 -24.18 11.12
N LEU A 181 50.95 -24.32 12.43
CA LEU A 181 52.07 -24.28 13.39
C LEU A 181 52.74 -25.64 13.62
N ILE A 182 52.16 -26.73 13.09
CA ILE A 182 52.64 -28.11 13.25
C ILE A 182 53.23 -28.67 11.92
N ALA A 183 53.09 -27.92 10.82
CA ALA A 183 53.72 -28.20 9.52
C ALA A 183 55.03 -27.41 9.37
#